data_AF-A0A1F8P2B0-F1
#
_entry.id   AF-A0A1F8P2B0-F1
#
_cell.length_a   1.000
_cell.length_b   1.000
_cell.length_c   1.000
_cell.angle_alpha   90.00
_cell.angle_beta   90.00
_cell.angle_gamma   90.00
#
_symmetry.space_group_name_H-M   'P 1'
#
loop_
_entity.id
_entity.type
_entity.pdbx_description
1 polymer ?
#
loop_
_entity_poly.entity_id
_entity_poly.type
_entity_poly.pdbx_seq_one_letter_code
_entity_poly.pdbx_strand_id
1 'polypeptide(L)'
;MNSKATIVFTCLVVVLFLVSGGLGYYSFNLNSQVNTLRDDAQVFKTETSNQFSITKESINGVDSKLAGFKTETAGQFTTVQSNITGLDSDLTAFKSDTASKFTATQNSINSLNTELNTELDTLVTQLDESTMNVRRVYDDVIGSVCQIIGNTSSGSGFIYSTDGYIITCWHVINGQTYTDVVLHDGTTKRATVVGSDRDSDIAVIKISGVSNLKPLPLADSSALVAGEPIIVVGNPFGIFETVVYGIISRTKQMVYVSGVGWVSNLIQYDAAQNPGNSGGPVFNGEGQVIGIAESNNTAGEGIKNAVSSNKVKKVADAIIANGSYDNAMLPGTWIMNDLTPEVAIQRTLDSTFGCIFIRVSGITGVQADDIITAVDGIAIRDAADLFSYIAEYKSVGDTVTLSLIRGSGTQIEVSLTLLKGWLER
;
A
#
# COMPACT_ATOMS: atom_id res chain seq x y z
N MET A 1 98.91 -27.44 152.33
CA MET A 1 99.67 -27.38 151.05
C MET A 1 99.41 -28.67 150.26
N ASN A 2 99.22 -28.76 148.93
CA ASN A 2 98.91 -27.80 147.83
C ASN A 2 98.54 -28.57 146.51
N SER A 3 97.78 -27.99 145.55
CA SER A 3 96.82 -28.68 144.64
C SER A 3 96.98 -28.61 143.08
N LYS A 4 98.15 -28.40 142.46
CA LYS A 4 98.21 -28.01 141.00
C LYS A 4 98.26 -29.13 139.93
N ALA A 5 98.66 -30.37 140.23
CA ALA A 5 98.93 -31.40 139.20
C ALA A 5 97.68 -32.13 138.67
N THR A 6 96.67 -32.35 139.51
CA THR A 6 95.41 -33.02 139.13
C THR A 6 94.62 -32.26 138.07
N ILE A 7 94.79 -30.93 138.01
CA ILE A 7 94.03 -30.05 137.12
C ILE A 7 94.40 -30.29 135.65
N VAL A 8 95.67 -30.57 135.33
CA VAL A 8 96.15 -30.65 133.93
C VAL A 8 95.64 -31.91 133.22
N PHE A 9 95.65 -33.06 133.89
CA PHE A 9 95.24 -34.34 133.28
C PHE A 9 93.72 -34.39 133.01
N THR A 10 92.93 -33.89 133.95
CA THR A 10 91.47 -33.76 133.78
C THR A 10 91.13 -32.84 132.62
N CYS A 11 91.86 -31.74 132.42
CA CYS A 11 91.65 -30.84 131.29
C CYS A 11 91.87 -31.53 129.93
N LEU A 12 92.90 -32.37 129.79
CA LEU A 12 93.24 -33.02 128.50
C LEU A 12 92.19 -34.03 128.04
N VAL A 13 91.67 -34.85 128.96
CA VAL A 13 90.62 -35.84 128.66
C VAL A 13 89.30 -35.13 128.30
N VAL A 14 88.96 -34.07 129.02
CA VAL A 14 87.78 -33.24 128.73
C VAL A 14 87.87 -32.62 127.34
N VAL A 15 89.05 -32.09 126.95
CA VAL A 15 89.26 -31.54 125.61
C VAL A 15 89.07 -32.60 124.52
N LEU A 16 89.56 -33.83 124.72
CA LEU A 16 89.47 -34.90 123.72
C LEU A 16 88.02 -35.40 123.52
N PHE A 17 87.23 -35.48 124.59
CA PHE A 17 85.79 -35.78 124.50
C PHE A 17 84.99 -34.65 123.87
N LEU A 18 85.32 -33.39 124.19
CA LEU A 18 84.69 -32.21 123.57
C LEU A 18 84.99 -32.12 122.07
N VAL A 19 86.22 -32.42 121.65
CA VAL A 19 86.62 -32.40 120.23
C VAL A 19 85.99 -33.55 119.45
N SER A 20 86.02 -34.79 119.96
CA SER A 20 85.44 -35.95 119.28
C SER A 20 83.90 -35.89 119.23
N GLY A 21 83.25 -35.47 120.32
CA GLY A 21 81.81 -35.20 120.34
C GLY A 21 81.41 -34.04 119.44
N GLY A 22 82.22 -32.97 119.38
CA GLY A 22 82.01 -31.83 118.49
C GLY A 22 82.12 -32.21 117.00
N LEU A 23 83.12 -33.02 116.63
CA LEU A 23 83.28 -33.52 115.26
C LEU A 23 82.16 -34.48 114.87
N GLY A 24 81.71 -35.36 115.78
CA GLY A 24 80.58 -36.25 115.56
C GLY A 24 79.26 -35.50 115.37
N TYR A 25 78.98 -34.50 116.22
CA TYR A 25 77.80 -33.63 116.10
C TYR A 25 77.82 -32.81 114.81
N TYR A 26 78.99 -32.24 114.46
CA TYR A 26 79.16 -31.49 113.22
C TYR A 26 78.96 -32.38 111.98
N SER A 27 79.51 -33.60 111.98
CA SER A 27 79.35 -34.58 110.90
C SER A 27 77.90 -35.08 110.78
N PHE A 28 77.22 -35.33 111.91
CA PHE A 28 75.80 -35.69 111.91
C PHE A 28 74.93 -34.55 111.37
N ASN A 29 75.17 -33.31 111.80
CA ASN A 29 74.41 -32.15 111.34
C ASN A 29 74.65 -31.86 109.85
N LEU A 30 75.90 -31.98 109.38
CA LEU A 30 76.24 -31.89 107.95
C LEU A 30 75.59 -33.00 107.14
N ASN A 31 75.67 -34.26 107.57
CA ASN A 31 75.01 -35.37 106.87
C ASN A 31 73.49 -35.21 106.83
N SER A 32 72.89 -34.71 107.91
CA SER A 32 71.46 -34.38 107.95
C SER A 32 71.13 -33.29 106.92
N GLN A 33 71.86 -32.18 106.91
CA GLN A 33 71.68 -31.10 105.92
C GLN A 33 71.90 -31.57 104.47
N VAL A 34 72.92 -32.39 104.22
CA VAL A 34 73.20 -32.98 102.90
C VAL A 34 72.09 -33.93 102.47
N ASN A 35 71.52 -34.71 103.38
CA ASN A 35 70.40 -35.60 103.08
C ASN A 35 69.13 -34.81 102.79
N THR A 36 68.80 -33.78 103.59
CA THR A 36 67.68 -32.87 103.32
C THR A 36 67.83 -32.17 101.96
N LEU A 37 69.01 -31.62 101.65
CA LEU A 37 69.27 -31.00 100.35
C LEU A 37 69.16 -32.01 99.19
N ARG A 38 69.56 -33.27 99.41
CA ARG A 38 69.40 -34.33 98.41
C ARG A 38 67.93 -34.66 98.19
N ASP A 39 67.15 -34.75 99.25
CA ASP A 39 65.71 -35.03 99.19
C ASP A 39 64.96 -33.86 98.53
N ASP A 40 65.26 -32.62 98.92
CA ASP A 40 64.71 -31.41 98.28
C ASP A 40 65.07 -31.33 96.80
N ALA A 41 66.31 -31.69 96.43
CA ALA A 41 66.73 -31.75 95.03
C ALA A 41 65.99 -32.85 94.25
N GLN A 42 65.67 -33.99 94.87
CA GLN A 42 64.86 -35.05 94.24
C GLN A 42 63.40 -34.63 94.09
N VAL A 43 62.82 -33.97 95.09
CA VAL A 43 61.46 -33.41 95.04
C VAL A 43 61.39 -32.35 93.93
N PHE A 44 62.31 -31.39 93.92
CA PHE A 44 62.38 -30.35 92.89
C PHE A 44 62.53 -30.94 91.48
N LYS A 45 63.41 -31.94 91.31
CA LYS A 45 63.57 -32.65 90.03
C LYS A 45 62.28 -33.33 89.59
N THR A 46 61.59 -33.99 90.51
CA THR A 46 60.33 -34.70 90.25
C THR A 46 59.23 -33.71 89.88
N GLU A 47 59.07 -32.63 90.66
CA GLU A 47 58.07 -31.60 90.42
C GLU A 47 58.32 -30.86 89.10
N THR A 48 59.57 -30.49 88.81
CA THR A 48 59.94 -29.87 87.52
C THR A 48 59.68 -30.83 86.35
N SER A 49 59.99 -32.12 86.50
CA SER A 49 59.71 -33.14 85.48
C SER A 49 58.21 -33.32 85.23
N ASN A 50 57.40 -33.27 86.29
CA ASN A 50 55.94 -33.34 86.19
C ASN A 50 55.37 -32.10 85.51
N GLN A 51 55.82 -30.90 85.91
CA GLN A 51 55.41 -29.64 85.27
C GLN A 51 55.80 -29.59 83.79
N PHE A 52 56.99 -30.08 83.44
CA PHE A 52 57.41 -30.19 82.04
C PHE A 52 56.54 -31.19 81.26
N SER A 53 56.15 -32.31 81.88
CA SER A 53 55.27 -33.31 81.26
C SER A 53 53.86 -32.75 81.02
N ILE A 54 53.28 -32.05 81.99
CA ILE A 54 51.98 -31.37 81.87
C ILE A 54 52.02 -30.29 80.76
N THR A 55 53.09 -29.50 80.74
CA THR A 55 53.28 -28.46 79.72
C THR A 55 53.41 -29.08 78.33
N LYS A 56 54.17 -30.18 78.20
CA LYS A 56 54.32 -30.93 76.94
C LYS A 56 52.98 -31.51 76.47
N GLU A 57 52.19 -32.08 77.37
CA GLU A 57 50.86 -32.60 77.04
C GLU A 57 49.89 -31.48 76.60
N SER A 58 49.95 -30.33 77.28
CA SER A 58 49.18 -29.14 76.89
C SER A 58 49.58 -28.61 75.50
N ILE A 59 50.88 -28.56 75.21
CA ILE A 59 51.41 -28.18 73.88
C ILE A 59 50.91 -29.17 72.82
N ASN A 60 51.04 -30.47 73.05
CA ASN A 60 50.54 -31.50 72.13
C ASN A 60 49.02 -31.38 71.89
N GLY A 61 48.26 -31.03 72.93
CA GLY A 61 46.82 -30.78 72.84
C GLY A 61 46.48 -29.56 71.98
N VAL A 62 47.25 -28.47 72.13
CA VAL A 62 47.12 -27.28 71.27
C VAL A 62 47.50 -27.60 69.83
N ASP A 63 48.60 -28.32 69.60
CA ASP A 63 49.04 -28.72 68.26
C ASP A 63 48.00 -29.59 67.55
N SER A 64 47.39 -30.55 68.27
CA SER A 64 46.31 -31.38 67.74
C SER A 64 45.07 -30.55 67.38
N LYS A 65 44.65 -29.62 68.25
CA LYS A 65 43.54 -28.70 67.94
C LYS A 65 43.85 -27.80 66.76
N LEU A 66 45.08 -27.30 66.65
CA LEU A 66 45.53 -26.47 65.53
C LEU A 66 45.53 -27.26 64.21
N ALA A 67 45.96 -28.52 64.23
CA ALA A 67 45.89 -29.42 63.07
C ALA A 67 44.44 -29.69 62.65
N GLY A 68 43.54 -29.94 63.61
CA GLY A 68 42.10 -30.08 63.36
C GLY A 68 41.49 -28.83 62.74
N PHE A 69 41.76 -27.66 63.33
CA PHE A 69 41.28 -26.37 62.82
C PHE A 69 41.78 -26.08 61.40
N LYS A 70 43.06 -26.35 61.10
CA LYS A 70 43.62 -26.21 59.74
C LYS A 70 42.89 -27.11 58.74
N THR A 71 42.62 -28.36 59.13
CA THR A 71 41.93 -29.33 58.26
C THR A 71 40.49 -28.91 57.99
N GLU A 72 39.76 -28.50 59.02
CA GLU A 72 38.39 -28.00 58.88
C GLU A 72 38.33 -26.74 58.00
N THR A 73 39.22 -25.78 58.24
CA THR A 73 39.30 -24.54 57.46
C THR A 73 39.61 -24.83 55.99
N ALA A 74 40.54 -25.76 55.71
CA ALA A 74 40.85 -26.18 54.35
C ALA A 74 39.65 -26.87 53.66
N GLY A 75 38.90 -27.69 54.40
CA GLY A 75 37.66 -28.30 53.91
C GLY A 75 36.59 -27.26 53.59
N GLN A 76 36.36 -26.29 54.47
CA GLN A 76 35.44 -25.18 54.24
C GLN A 76 35.85 -24.36 53.02
N PHE A 77 37.14 -24.04 52.87
CA PHE A 77 37.65 -23.31 51.71
C PHE A 77 37.41 -24.07 50.41
N THR A 78 37.64 -25.38 50.41
CA THR A 78 37.38 -26.25 49.24
C THR A 78 35.89 -26.25 48.85
N THR A 79 34.99 -26.33 49.83
CA THR A 79 33.53 -26.26 49.59
C THR A 79 33.12 -24.91 49.01
N VAL A 80 33.62 -23.80 49.57
CA VAL A 80 33.34 -22.46 49.05
C VAL A 80 33.86 -22.30 47.62
N GLN A 81 35.08 -22.78 47.33
CA GLN A 81 35.66 -22.76 45.99
C GLN A 81 34.81 -23.56 44.99
N SER A 82 34.32 -24.74 45.38
CA SER A 82 33.41 -25.55 44.55
C SER A 82 32.10 -24.83 44.26
N ASN A 83 31.49 -24.21 45.27
CA ASN A 83 30.24 -23.46 45.10
C ASN A 83 30.42 -22.24 44.17
N ILE A 84 31.53 -21.51 44.30
CA ILE A 84 31.86 -20.39 43.41
C ILE A 84 31.98 -20.86 41.96
N THR A 85 32.67 -21.99 41.74
CA THR A 85 32.85 -22.57 40.40
C THR A 85 31.52 -23.03 39.80
N GLY A 86 30.65 -23.64 40.61
CA GLY A 86 29.30 -24.02 40.19
C GLY A 86 28.43 -22.82 39.80
N LEU A 87 28.43 -21.77 40.62
CA LEU A 87 27.71 -20.53 40.34
C LEU A 87 28.22 -19.82 39.08
N ASP A 88 29.53 -19.86 38.80
CA ASP A 88 30.11 -19.29 37.58
C ASP A 88 29.65 -20.05 36.33
N SER A 89 29.60 -21.39 36.41
CA SER A 89 29.05 -22.24 35.36
C SER A 89 27.56 -21.95 35.11
N ASP A 90 26.74 -21.87 36.16
CA ASP A 90 25.31 -21.56 36.07
C ASP A 90 25.07 -20.16 35.49
N LEU A 91 25.87 -19.17 35.91
CA LEU A 91 25.80 -17.81 35.37
C LEU A 91 26.14 -17.77 33.88
N THR A 92 27.14 -18.55 33.46
CA THR A 92 27.53 -18.66 32.05
C THR A 92 26.43 -19.32 31.23
N ALA A 93 25.85 -20.41 31.71
CA ALA A 93 24.72 -21.08 31.07
C ALA A 93 23.50 -20.16 30.97
N PHE A 94 23.15 -19.45 32.05
CA PHE A 94 22.04 -18.50 32.07
C PHE A 94 22.24 -17.35 31.07
N LYS A 95 23.44 -16.77 30.99
CA LYS A 95 23.77 -15.74 29.99
C LYS A 95 23.60 -16.26 28.56
N SER A 96 24.09 -17.46 28.28
CA SER A 96 23.99 -18.09 26.96
C SER A 96 22.53 -18.39 26.57
N ASP A 97 21.74 -18.96 27.49
CA ASP A 97 20.32 -19.24 27.28
C ASP A 97 19.52 -17.95 27.05
N THR A 98 19.77 -16.91 27.87
CA THR A 98 19.13 -15.61 27.73
C THR A 98 19.46 -14.95 26.39
N ALA A 99 20.74 -14.96 25.97
CA ALA A 99 21.15 -14.42 24.68
C ALA A 99 20.51 -15.17 23.50
N SER A 100 20.40 -16.49 23.60
CA SER A 100 19.77 -17.34 22.59
C SER A 100 18.26 -17.05 22.48
N LYS A 101 17.56 -16.97 23.61
CA LYS A 101 16.14 -16.61 23.67
C LYS A 101 15.88 -15.20 23.15
N PHE A 102 16.73 -14.23 23.51
CA PHE A 102 16.63 -12.86 22.99
C PHE A 102 16.78 -12.83 21.46
N THR A 103 17.77 -13.54 20.92
CA THR A 103 17.99 -13.66 19.48
C THR A 103 16.80 -14.31 18.77
N ALA A 104 16.25 -15.39 19.35
CA ALA A 104 15.08 -16.06 18.80
C ALA A 104 13.86 -15.12 18.74
N THR A 105 13.58 -14.39 19.83
CA THR A 105 12.50 -13.40 19.87
C THR A 105 12.73 -12.28 18.85
N GLN A 106 13.96 -11.76 18.72
CA GLN A 106 14.27 -10.73 17.74
C GLN A 106 14.03 -11.22 16.30
N ASN A 107 14.39 -12.47 16.00
CA ASN A 107 14.13 -13.08 14.70
C ASN A 107 12.63 -13.25 14.43
N SER A 108 11.85 -13.69 15.43
CA SER A 108 10.38 -13.77 15.32
C SER A 108 9.75 -12.39 15.06
N ILE A 109 10.19 -11.34 15.75
CA ILE A 109 9.73 -9.97 15.52
C ILE A 109 10.04 -9.53 14.08
N ASN A 110 11.24 -9.81 13.58
CA ASN A 110 11.63 -9.44 12.22
C ASN A 110 10.82 -10.20 11.15
N SER A 111 10.52 -11.48 11.38
CA SER A 111 9.65 -12.28 10.50
C SER A 111 8.24 -11.71 10.46
N LEU A 112 7.64 -11.46 11.64
CA LEU A 112 6.31 -10.87 11.76
C LEU A 112 6.20 -9.51 11.07
N ASN A 113 7.21 -8.65 11.22
CA ASN A 113 7.23 -7.36 10.53
C ASN A 113 7.29 -7.51 9.01
N THR A 114 8.02 -8.50 8.51
CA THR A 114 8.12 -8.77 7.06
C THR A 114 6.81 -9.30 6.50
N GLU A 115 6.17 -10.24 7.20
CA GLU A 115 4.86 -10.79 6.85
C GLU A 115 3.79 -9.69 6.86
N LEU A 116 3.74 -8.87 7.91
CA LEU A 116 2.78 -7.77 8.03
C LEU A 116 2.93 -6.74 6.90
N ASN A 117 4.15 -6.34 6.56
CA ASN A 117 4.38 -5.40 5.46
C ASN A 117 3.96 -5.99 4.11
N THR A 118 4.22 -7.28 3.88
CA THR A 118 3.82 -7.96 2.64
C THR A 118 2.29 -8.04 2.52
N GLU A 119 1.60 -8.36 3.61
CA GLU A 119 0.14 -8.40 3.64
C GLU A 119 -0.47 -6.99 3.45
N LEU A 120 0.13 -5.96 4.05
CA LEU A 120 -0.28 -4.58 3.87
C LEU A 120 -0.14 -4.11 2.42
N ASP A 121 1.00 -4.38 1.78
CA ASP A 121 1.23 -4.04 0.36
C ASP A 121 0.22 -4.74 -0.56
N THR A 122 -0.11 -5.98 -0.24
CA THR A 122 -1.13 -6.75 -0.98
C THR A 122 -2.51 -6.11 -0.85
N LEU A 123 -2.91 -5.74 0.37
CA LEU A 123 -4.19 -5.07 0.63
C LEU A 123 -4.28 -3.70 -0.04
N VAL A 124 -3.20 -2.91 -0.01
CA VAL A 124 -3.13 -1.62 -0.70
C VAL A 124 -3.31 -1.81 -2.20
N THR A 125 -2.60 -2.77 -2.80
CA THR A 125 -2.73 -3.09 -4.24
C THR A 125 -4.16 -3.48 -4.59
N GLN A 126 -4.80 -4.35 -3.79
CA GLN A 126 -6.19 -4.76 -4.00
C GLN A 126 -7.18 -3.60 -3.89
N LEU A 127 -6.95 -2.65 -2.97
CA LEU A 127 -7.78 -1.46 -2.81
C LEU A 127 -7.61 -0.49 -3.98
N ASP A 128 -6.38 -0.29 -4.46
CA ASP A 128 -6.09 0.57 -5.62
C ASP A 128 -6.69 0.01 -6.91
N GLU A 129 -6.68 -1.32 -7.09
CA GLU A 129 -7.32 -1.97 -8.24
C GLU A 129 -8.86 -1.96 -8.16
N SER A 130 -9.42 -1.99 -6.95
CA SER A 130 -10.88 -2.07 -6.76
C SER A 130 -11.58 -0.72 -6.61
N THR A 131 -10.84 0.37 -6.37
CA THR A 131 -11.43 1.69 -6.13
C THR A 131 -10.71 2.79 -6.89
N MET A 132 -11.47 3.57 -7.65
CA MET A 132 -10.91 4.76 -8.31
C MET A 132 -10.54 5.81 -7.26
N ASN A 133 -9.27 6.19 -7.20
CA ASN A 133 -8.80 7.32 -6.41
C ASN A 133 -9.21 8.65 -7.07
N VAL A 134 -10.45 9.08 -6.83
CA VAL A 134 -11.05 10.30 -7.41
C VAL A 134 -10.19 11.54 -7.17
N ARG A 135 -9.62 11.69 -5.96
CA ARG A 135 -8.82 12.86 -5.63
C ARG A 135 -7.55 12.94 -6.46
N ARG A 136 -6.83 11.83 -6.60
CA ARG A 136 -5.63 11.74 -7.44
C ARG A 136 -5.98 12.09 -8.88
N VAL A 137 -6.98 11.44 -9.46
CA VAL A 137 -7.40 11.68 -10.85
C VAL A 137 -7.79 13.15 -11.04
N TYR A 138 -8.57 13.72 -10.13
CA TYR A 138 -8.95 15.14 -10.18
C TYR A 138 -7.73 16.07 -10.16
N ASP A 139 -6.80 15.89 -9.22
CA ASP A 139 -5.59 16.72 -9.10
C ASP A 139 -4.70 16.61 -10.35
N ASP A 140 -4.64 15.43 -10.98
CA ASP A 140 -3.86 15.18 -12.20
C ASP A 140 -4.44 15.90 -13.44
N VAL A 141 -5.78 16.00 -13.54
CA VAL A 141 -6.46 16.43 -14.78
C VAL A 141 -7.03 17.85 -14.75
N ILE A 142 -7.35 18.41 -13.58
CA ILE A 142 -8.10 19.68 -13.46
C ILE A 142 -7.39 20.85 -14.16
N GLY A 143 -6.06 20.89 -14.12
CA GLY A 143 -5.26 21.94 -14.76
C GLY A 143 -5.43 22.04 -16.28
N SER A 144 -6.00 21.01 -16.91
CA SER A 144 -6.23 20.91 -18.36
C SER A 144 -7.70 21.03 -18.76
N VAL A 145 -8.60 21.16 -17.80
CA VAL A 145 -10.02 21.43 -18.04
C VAL A 145 -10.23 22.94 -18.06
N CYS A 146 -11.04 23.42 -18.99
CA CYS A 146 -11.31 24.85 -19.15
C CYS A 146 -12.80 25.14 -19.24
N GLN A 147 -13.19 26.34 -18.82
CA GLN A 147 -14.54 26.85 -19.00
C GLN A 147 -14.64 27.55 -20.36
N ILE A 148 -15.74 27.30 -21.06
CA ILE A 148 -16.06 27.95 -22.33
C ILE A 148 -17.19 28.94 -22.08
N ILE A 149 -17.00 30.20 -22.46
CA ILE A 149 -17.95 31.30 -22.25
C ILE A 149 -18.24 31.97 -23.59
N GLY A 150 -19.51 32.06 -23.96
CA GLY A 150 -19.96 32.93 -25.04
C GLY A 150 -21.13 33.82 -24.63
N ASN A 151 -21.72 34.50 -25.60
CA ASN A 151 -22.81 35.45 -25.38
C ASN A 151 -24.16 34.78 -25.06
N THR A 152 -24.37 33.53 -25.50
CA THR A 152 -25.66 32.83 -25.38
C THR A 152 -25.57 31.49 -24.67
N SER A 153 -24.36 30.95 -24.50
CA SER A 153 -24.13 29.62 -23.92
C SER A 153 -22.77 29.59 -23.20
N SER A 154 -22.66 28.68 -22.25
CA SER A 154 -21.42 28.38 -21.54
C SER A 154 -21.31 26.87 -21.35
N GLY A 155 -20.10 26.36 -21.34
CA GLY A 155 -19.82 24.95 -21.19
C GLY A 155 -18.41 24.71 -20.66
N SER A 156 -17.94 23.50 -20.89
CA SER A 156 -16.60 23.06 -20.56
C SER A 156 -15.87 22.56 -21.81
N GLY A 157 -14.56 22.46 -21.70
CA GLY A 157 -13.70 21.89 -22.71
C GLY A 157 -12.42 21.40 -22.06
N PHE A 158 -11.52 20.86 -22.86
CA PHE A 158 -10.21 20.47 -22.37
C PHE A 158 -9.11 20.67 -23.40
N ILE A 159 -7.89 20.86 -22.89
CA ILE A 159 -6.69 20.99 -23.71
C ILE A 159 -6.42 19.68 -24.44
N TYR A 160 -6.44 19.73 -25.77
CA TYR A 160 -6.18 18.58 -26.64
C TYR A 160 -4.75 18.55 -27.20
N SER A 161 -4.06 19.70 -27.23
CA SER A 161 -2.69 19.78 -27.73
C SER A 161 -1.91 20.92 -27.06
N THR A 162 -0.58 20.80 -27.09
CA THR A 162 0.33 21.85 -26.60
C THR A 162 0.21 23.16 -27.39
N ASP A 163 -0.29 23.08 -28.62
CA ASP A 163 -0.45 24.22 -29.52
C ASP A 163 -1.77 24.97 -29.28
N GLY A 164 -2.53 24.61 -28.25
CA GLY A 164 -3.73 25.33 -27.82
C GLY A 164 -5.03 24.91 -28.50
N TYR A 165 -5.08 23.75 -29.16
CA TYR A 165 -6.36 23.15 -29.56
C TYR A 165 -7.11 22.63 -28.34
N ILE A 166 -8.40 22.94 -28.30
CA ILE A 166 -9.34 22.58 -27.23
C ILE A 166 -10.55 21.91 -27.86
N ILE A 167 -10.98 20.81 -27.25
CA ILE A 167 -12.20 20.10 -27.63
C ILE A 167 -13.35 20.53 -26.71
N THR A 168 -14.53 20.73 -27.29
CA THR A 168 -15.79 20.99 -26.60
C THR A 168 -16.96 20.44 -27.43
N CYS A 169 -18.20 20.64 -26.97
CA CYS A 169 -19.38 20.27 -27.75
C CYS A 169 -19.76 21.33 -28.79
N TRP A 170 -20.34 20.92 -29.92
CA TRP A 170 -20.82 21.84 -30.94
C TRP A 170 -21.90 22.79 -30.40
N HIS A 171 -22.87 22.27 -29.65
CA HIS A 171 -23.95 23.10 -29.12
C HIS A 171 -23.47 24.15 -28.09
N VAL A 172 -22.29 23.96 -27.50
CA VAL A 172 -21.69 24.96 -26.59
C VAL A 172 -21.30 26.20 -27.37
N ILE A 173 -20.70 26.06 -28.56
CA ILE A 173 -20.20 27.19 -29.36
C ILE A 173 -21.17 27.67 -30.45
N ASN A 174 -22.22 26.89 -30.73
CA ASN A 174 -23.13 27.18 -31.83
C ASN A 174 -23.87 28.51 -31.66
N GLY A 175 -23.91 29.31 -32.73
CA GLY A 175 -24.60 30.60 -32.76
C GLY A 175 -23.95 31.71 -31.90
N GLN A 176 -22.75 31.47 -31.35
CA GLN A 176 -22.04 32.46 -30.56
C GLN A 176 -21.36 33.52 -31.42
N THR A 177 -21.31 34.76 -30.93
CA THR A 177 -20.56 35.87 -31.58
C THR A 177 -19.10 35.90 -31.15
N TYR A 178 -18.80 35.31 -30.00
CA TYR A 178 -17.45 35.10 -29.49
C TYR A 178 -17.41 33.86 -28.59
N THR A 179 -16.22 33.29 -28.44
CA THR A 179 -15.96 32.19 -27.52
C THR A 179 -14.69 32.51 -26.75
N ASP A 180 -14.84 32.76 -25.45
CA ASP A 180 -13.73 32.94 -24.52
C ASP A 180 -13.49 31.64 -23.75
N VAL A 181 -12.22 31.35 -23.49
CA VAL A 181 -11.76 30.19 -22.72
C VAL A 181 -11.13 30.70 -21.44
N VAL A 182 -11.61 30.21 -20.30
CA VAL A 182 -11.02 30.46 -18.99
C VAL A 182 -10.29 29.19 -18.55
N LEU A 183 -8.97 29.30 -18.39
CA LEU A 183 -8.10 28.21 -17.93
C LEU A 183 -8.16 28.06 -16.41
N HIS A 184 -7.63 26.94 -15.90
CA HIS A 184 -7.60 26.63 -14.47
C HIS A 184 -6.96 27.72 -13.59
N ASP A 185 -5.95 28.42 -14.11
CA ASP A 185 -5.28 29.53 -13.40
C ASP A 185 -6.04 30.87 -13.47
N GLY A 186 -7.23 30.90 -14.07
CA GLY A 186 -8.03 32.09 -14.31
C GLY A 186 -7.62 32.90 -15.55
N THR A 187 -6.63 32.44 -16.32
CA THR A 187 -6.25 33.10 -17.58
C THR A 187 -7.39 32.98 -18.60
N THR A 188 -7.87 34.12 -19.08
CA THR A 188 -8.89 34.18 -20.13
C THR A 188 -8.29 34.49 -21.49
N LYS A 189 -8.67 33.73 -22.52
CA LYS A 189 -8.27 33.94 -23.91
C LYS A 189 -9.47 33.86 -24.85
N ARG A 190 -9.53 34.78 -25.82
CA ARG A 190 -10.41 34.65 -26.98
C ARG A 190 -9.96 33.46 -27.82
N ALA A 191 -10.87 32.52 -28.07
CA ALA A 191 -10.63 31.39 -28.95
C ALA A 191 -11.11 31.69 -30.37
N THR A 192 -10.43 31.08 -31.35
CA THR A 192 -10.89 30.98 -32.73
C THR A 192 -11.53 29.61 -32.95
N VAL A 193 -12.69 29.57 -33.58
CA VAL A 193 -13.30 28.29 -34.00
C VAL A 193 -12.48 27.73 -35.17
N VAL A 194 -11.95 26.51 -34.99
CA VAL A 194 -11.20 25.80 -36.04
C VAL A 194 -12.19 25.09 -36.96
N GLY A 195 -13.18 24.44 -36.36
CA GLY A 195 -14.32 23.82 -37.02
C GLY A 195 -15.18 23.09 -36.03
N SER A 196 -16.33 22.60 -36.49
CA SER A 196 -17.28 21.89 -35.67
C SER A 196 -18.17 20.99 -36.51
N ASP A 197 -18.68 19.94 -35.91
CA ASP A 197 -19.61 19.01 -36.53
C ASP A 197 -20.85 18.84 -35.66
N ARG A 198 -22.02 19.16 -36.25
CA ARG A 198 -23.29 19.15 -35.54
C ARG A 198 -23.68 17.73 -35.15
N ASP A 199 -23.53 16.76 -36.05
CA ASP A 199 -24.10 15.42 -35.89
C ASP A 199 -23.32 14.56 -34.88
N SER A 200 -22.02 14.82 -34.73
CA SER A 200 -21.22 14.25 -33.65
C SER A 200 -21.27 15.06 -32.36
N ASP A 201 -21.83 16.27 -32.39
CA ASP A 201 -21.83 17.27 -31.33
C ASP A 201 -20.41 17.63 -30.82
N ILE A 202 -19.44 17.71 -31.73
CA ILE A 202 -18.04 18.01 -31.41
C ILE A 202 -17.61 19.32 -32.06
N ALA A 203 -16.86 20.14 -31.32
CA ALA A 203 -16.19 21.32 -31.85
C ALA A 203 -14.72 21.37 -31.42
N VAL A 204 -13.89 21.94 -32.30
CA VAL A 204 -12.51 22.26 -32.00
C VAL A 204 -12.34 23.78 -32.06
N ILE A 205 -11.83 24.34 -30.98
CA ILE A 205 -11.45 25.75 -30.88
C ILE A 205 -9.95 25.85 -30.58
N LYS A 206 -9.36 27.01 -30.84
CA LYS A 206 -7.93 27.24 -30.59
C LYS A 206 -7.71 28.54 -29.83
N ILE A 207 -6.86 28.48 -28.81
CA ILE A 207 -6.34 29.65 -28.10
C ILE A 207 -4.88 29.88 -28.45
N SER A 208 -4.38 31.10 -28.23
CA SER A 208 -3.00 31.48 -28.52
C SER A 208 -2.42 32.33 -27.39
N GLY A 209 -1.08 32.40 -27.32
CA GLY A 209 -0.38 33.20 -26.31
C GLY A 209 -0.51 32.65 -24.89
N VAL A 210 -0.55 31.31 -24.75
CA VAL A 210 -0.48 30.58 -23.49
C VAL A 210 0.60 29.51 -23.65
N SER A 211 1.47 29.38 -22.64
CA SER A 211 2.53 28.37 -22.58
C SER A 211 2.18 27.31 -21.53
N ASN A 212 2.90 26.17 -21.54
CA ASN A 212 2.76 25.08 -20.56
C ASN A 212 1.37 24.43 -20.54
N LEU A 213 0.66 24.46 -21.67
CA LEU A 213 -0.57 23.69 -21.84
C LEU A 213 -0.26 22.19 -21.78
N LYS A 214 -1.05 21.46 -20.99
CA LYS A 214 -0.93 20.01 -20.80
C LYS A 214 -2.10 19.30 -21.48
N PRO A 215 -1.90 18.62 -22.61
CA PRO A 215 -2.97 17.83 -23.23
C PRO A 215 -3.44 16.70 -22.33
N LEU A 216 -4.74 16.42 -22.34
CA LEU A 216 -5.27 15.22 -21.70
C LEU A 216 -5.15 14.01 -22.65
N PRO A 217 -4.67 12.84 -22.16
CA PRO A 217 -4.66 11.63 -22.94
C PRO A 217 -6.09 11.12 -23.16
N LEU A 218 -6.35 10.56 -24.35
CA LEU A 218 -7.59 9.84 -24.64
C LEU A 218 -7.39 8.35 -24.40
N ALA A 219 -8.37 7.70 -23.76
CA ALA A 219 -8.45 6.25 -23.66
C ALA A 219 -9.05 5.63 -24.94
N ASP A 220 -8.86 4.33 -25.14
CA ASP A 220 -9.60 3.56 -26.15
C ASP A 220 -11.02 3.25 -25.64
N SER A 221 -12.02 3.95 -26.19
CA SER A 221 -13.41 3.76 -25.76
C SER A 221 -14.02 2.41 -26.17
N SER A 222 -13.38 1.67 -27.08
CA SER A 222 -13.87 0.37 -27.54
C SER A 222 -13.71 -0.74 -26.49
N ALA A 223 -12.79 -0.54 -25.54
CA ALA A 223 -12.48 -1.47 -24.46
C ALA A 223 -13.35 -1.26 -23.20
N LEU A 224 -14.10 -0.15 -23.14
CA LEU A 224 -14.91 0.21 -21.98
C LEU A 224 -16.04 -0.79 -21.75
N VAL A 225 -16.24 -1.18 -20.50
CA VAL A 225 -17.36 -2.02 -20.08
C VAL A 225 -18.25 -1.33 -19.05
N ALA A 226 -19.52 -1.76 -19.01
CA ALA A 226 -20.46 -1.28 -18.00
C ALA A 226 -19.98 -1.67 -16.59
N GLY A 227 -20.16 -0.77 -15.63
CA GLY A 227 -19.72 -0.91 -14.25
C GLY A 227 -18.39 -0.25 -13.93
N GLU A 228 -17.60 0.14 -14.94
CA GLU A 228 -16.37 0.89 -14.71
C GLU A 228 -16.64 2.25 -14.06
N PRO A 229 -15.88 2.65 -13.04
CA PRO A 229 -16.06 3.91 -12.36
C PRO A 229 -15.51 5.07 -13.20
N ILE A 230 -16.21 6.20 -13.16
CA ILE A 230 -15.87 7.40 -13.93
C ILE A 230 -15.93 8.66 -13.07
N ILE A 231 -15.17 9.68 -13.46
CA ILE A 231 -15.43 11.04 -13.03
C ILE A 231 -15.73 11.95 -14.22
N VAL A 232 -16.58 12.95 -14.00
CA VAL A 232 -16.73 14.07 -14.95
C VAL A 232 -16.22 15.31 -14.26
N VAL A 233 -15.39 16.07 -14.96
CA VAL A 233 -14.85 17.34 -14.47
C VAL A 233 -15.32 18.44 -15.41
N GLY A 234 -15.93 19.48 -14.84
CA GLY A 234 -16.50 20.56 -15.63
C GLY A 234 -16.88 21.77 -14.78
N ASN A 235 -17.62 22.69 -15.41
CA ASN A 235 -17.97 23.99 -14.86
C ASN A 235 -19.50 24.21 -14.90
N PRO A 236 -20.30 23.44 -14.15
CA PRO A 236 -21.75 23.53 -14.17
C PRO A 236 -22.21 24.89 -13.66
N PHE A 237 -23.15 25.51 -14.38
CA PHE A 237 -23.66 26.86 -14.09
C PHE A 237 -22.58 27.95 -13.99
N GLY A 238 -21.39 27.70 -14.55
CA GLY A 238 -20.23 28.57 -14.41
C GLY A 238 -19.57 28.52 -13.03
N ILE A 239 -19.93 27.55 -12.20
CA ILE A 239 -19.21 27.22 -10.96
C ILE A 239 -17.96 26.46 -11.37
N PHE A 240 -16.82 27.12 -11.25
CA PHE A 240 -15.53 26.55 -11.60
C PHE A 240 -15.23 25.33 -10.71
N GLU A 241 -14.52 24.33 -11.24
CA GLU A 241 -13.99 23.19 -10.46
C GLU A 241 -15.03 22.23 -9.86
N THR A 242 -16.01 21.78 -10.65
CA THR A 242 -16.92 20.71 -10.20
C THR A 242 -16.46 19.33 -10.68
N VAL A 243 -16.34 18.41 -9.74
CA VAL A 243 -16.15 16.97 -9.99
C VAL A 243 -17.38 16.19 -9.56
N VAL A 244 -17.80 15.25 -10.39
CA VAL A 244 -18.87 14.28 -10.08
C VAL A 244 -18.36 12.87 -10.36
N TYR A 245 -18.91 11.90 -9.63
CA TYR A 245 -18.54 10.49 -9.72
C TYR A 245 -19.74 9.66 -10.14
N GLY A 246 -19.50 8.60 -10.90
CA GLY A 246 -20.50 7.60 -11.26
C GLY A 246 -19.85 6.38 -11.90
N ILE A 247 -20.62 5.63 -12.66
CA ILE A 247 -20.19 4.46 -13.43
C ILE A 247 -20.67 4.52 -14.87
N ILE A 248 -20.00 3.78 -15.75
CA ILE A 248 -20.52 3.48 -17.09
C ILE A 248 -21.75 2.57 -16.94
N SER A 249 -22.91 3.04 -17.40
CA SER A 249 -24.14 2.24 -17.41
C SER A 249 -24.27 1.40 -18.68
N ARG A 250 -23.87 1.94 -19.83
CA ARG A 250 -23.95 1.26 -21.14
C ARG A 250 -23.01 1.92 -22.14
N THR A 251 -22.46 1.15 -23.09
CA THR A 251 -21.67 1.67 -24.20
C THR A 251 -22.42 1.54 -25.53
N LYS A 252 -21.92 2.19 -26.58
CA LYS A 252 -22.46 2.12 -27.96
C LYS A 252 -23.93 2.54 -28.04
N GLN A 253 -24.29 3.60 -27.31
CA GLN A 253 -25.64 4.15 -27.32
C GLN A 253 -25.87 5.07 -28.52
N MET A 254 -27.13 5.13 -28.95
CA MET A 254 -27.64 6.08 -29.92
C MET A 254 -28.84 6.78 -29.32
N VAL A 255 -28.75 8.10 -29.15
CA VAL A 255 -29.76 8.89 -28.43
C VAL A 255 -30.13 10.12 -29.25
N TYR A 256 -31.41 10.49 -29.20
CA TYR A 256 -31.89 11.73 -29.78
C TYR A 256 -31.58 12.89 -28.83
N VAL A 257 -30.72 13.80 -29.28
CA VAL A 257 -30.32 15.00 -28.53
C VAL A 257 -31.06 16.20 -29.11
N SER A 258 -31.78 16.92 -28.26
CA SER A 258 -32.58 18.08 -28.67
C SER A 258 -31.70 19.16 -29.31
N GLY A 259 -32.10 19.68 -30.47
CA GLY A 259 -31.33 20.67 -31.24
C GLY A 259 -30.20 20.09 -32.09
N VAL A 260 -29.73 18.88 -31.78
CA VAL A 260 -28.72 18.16 -32.56
C VAL A 260 -29.39 17.20 -33.54
N GLY A 261 -30.06 16.16 -33.05
CA GLY A 261 -30.56 15.03 -33.82
C GLY A 261 -30.18 13.71 -33.16
N TRP A 262 -30.18 12.61 -33.91
CA TRP A 262 -29.66 11.34 -33.41
C TRP A 262 -28.13 11.35 -33.38
N VAL A 263 -27.55 11.07 -32.22
CA VAL A 263 -26.11 10.96 -32.02
C VAL A 263 -25.79 9.53 -31.64
N SER A 264 -24.94 8.86 -32.43
CA SER A 264 -24.47 7.49 -32.18
C SER A 264 -23.11 7.47 -31.48
N ASN A 265 -22.71 6.28 -31.03
CA ASN A 265 -21.48 5.98 -30.30
C ASN A 265 -21.31 6.78 -29.00
N LEU A 266 -22.38 6.82 -28.21
CA LEU A 266 -22.41 7.44 -26.90
C LEU A 266 -22.10 6.42 -25.79
N ILE A 267 -21.48 6.91 -24.72
CA ILE A 267 -21.29 6.23 -23.45
C ILE A 267 -22.37 6.75 -22.51
N GLN A 268 -23.22 5.87 -21.99
CA GLN A 268 -24.19 6.21 -20.96
C GLN A 268 -23.56 6.04 -19.58
N TYR A 269 -23.85 6.97 -18.67
CA TYR A 269 -23.40 6.94 -17.28
C TYR A 269 -24.44 7.56 -16.33
N ASP A 270 -24.23 7.42 -15.02
CA ASP A 270 -25.16 7.85 -13.97
C ASP A 270 -24.66 9.03 -13.10
N ALA A 271 -23.40 9.44 -13.27
CA ALA A 271 -22.84 10.63 -12.61
C ALA A 271 -23.70 11.89 -12.86
N ALA A 272 -23.80 12.74 -11.83
CA ALA A 272 -24.61 13.95 -11.91
C ALA A 272 -24.14 14.88 -13.02
N GLN A 273 -25.04 15.27 -13.93
CA GLN A 273 -24.71 16.17 -15.02
C GLN A 273 -25.70 17.31 -15.10
N ASN A 274 -25.17 18.52 -15.07
CA ASN A 274 -25.92 19.77 -15.10
C ASN A 274 -25.46 20.65 -16.29
N PRO A 275 -26.28 21.62 -16.72
CA PRO A 275 -25.86 22.63 -17.69
C PRO A 275 -24.51 23.25 -17.31
N GLY A 276 -23.57 23.30 -18.25
CA GLY A 276 -22.19 23.75 -18.05
C GLY A 276 -21.16 22.61 -17.99
N ASN A 277 -21.58 21.36 -17.73
CA ASN A 277 -20.71 20.19 -17.89
C ASN A 277 -20.52 19.80 -19.36
N SER A 278 -21.40 20.24 -20.27
CA SER A 278 -21.29 19.94 -21.71
C SER A 278 -19.92 20.31 -22.28
N GLY A 279 -19.33 19.39 -23.02
CA GLY A 279 -17.98 19.50 -23.58
C GLY A 279 -16.85 19.22 -22.59
N GLY A 280 -17.17 19.05 -21.30
CA GLY A 280 -16.22 18.65 -20.27
C GLY A 280 -15.80 17.18 -20.43
N PRO A 281 -14.55 16.84 -20.11
CA PRO A 281 -14.05 15.47 -20.21
C PRO A 281 -14.67 14.55 -19.15
N VAL A 282 -14.96 13.32 -19.56
CA VAL A 282 -15.25 12.17 -18.70
C VAL A 282 -14.00 11.31 -18.62
N PHE A 283 -13.59 10.91 -17.42
CA PHE A 283 -12.35 10.19 -17.17
C PHE A 283 -12.56 8.80 -16.59
N ASN A 284 -11.63 7.89 -16.93
CA ASN A 284 -11.42 6.64 -16.20
C ASN A 284 -10.49 6.84 -14.98
N GLY A 285 -10.21 5.76 -14.23
CA GLY A 285 -9.33 5.78 -13.07
C GLY A 285 -7.86 6.10 -13.37
N GLU A 286 -7.43 6.10 -14.63
CA GLU A 286 -6.09 6.47 -15.06
C GLU A 286 -5.96 7.97 -15.37
N GLY A 287 -7.06 8.73 -15.35
CA GLY A 287 -7.07 10.13 -15.76
C GLY A 287 -7.04 10.33 -17.29
N GLN A 288 -7.41 9.30 -18.05
CA GLN A 288 -7.60 9.39 -19.48
C GLN A 288 -9.05 9.73 -19.81
N VAL A 289 -9.24 10.58 -20.82
CA VAL A 289 -10.58 10.96 -21.29
C VAL A 289 -11.19 9.79 -22.05
N ILE A 290 -12.31 9.28 -21.56
CA ILE A 290 -13.12 8.24 -22.20
C ILE A 290 -14.24 8.81 -23.07
N GLY A 291 -14.55 10.10 -22.91
CA GLY A 291 -15.53 10.80 -23.73
C GLY A 291 -15.73 12.26 -23.30
N ILE A 292 -16.61 12.97 -24.01
CA ILE A 292 -17.02 14.34 -23.65
C ILE A 292 -18.49 14.36 -23.24
N ALA A 293 -18.79 14.97 -22.10
CA ALA A 293 -20.14 15.00 -21.54
C ALA A 293 -21.10 15.79 -22.43
N GLU A 294 -22.30 15.25 -22.69
CA GLU A 294 -23.39 15.88 -23.46
C GLU A 294 -24.59 16.12 -22.54
N SER A 295 -24.94 17.38 -22.23
CA SER A 295 -25.92 17.69 -21.17
C SER A 295 -27.35 17.99 -21.65
N ASN A 296 -27.67 17.81 -22.94
CA ASN A 296 -29.01 18.07 -23.47
C ASN A 296 -29.87 16.80 -23.61
N ASN A 297 -29.44 15.68 -23.05
CA ASN A 297 -30.24 14.47 -22.97
C ASN A 297 -31.51 14.66 -22.07
N THR A 298 -32.69 14.37 -22.64
CA THR A 298 -34.00 14.41 -21.95
C THR A 298 -34.45 13.06 -21.35
N ALA A 299 -33.59 12.04 -21.30
CA ALA A 299 -33.95 10.67 -20.90
C ALA A 299 -34.26 10.48 -19.40
N GLY A 300 -33.97 11.47 -18.54
CA GLY A 300 -34.30 11.45 -17.11
C GLY A 300 -33.12 11.72 -16.17
N GLU A 301 -33.40 11.65 -14.86
CA GLU A 301 -32.36 11.67 -13.82
C GLU A 301 -31.53 10.37 -13.86
N GLY A 302 -30.21 10.47 -13.69
CA GLY A 302 -29.31 9.31 -13.69
C GLY A 302 -29.06 8.65 -15.06
N ILE A 303 -29.57 9.22 -16.16
CA ILE A 303 -29.26 8.74 -17.53
C ILE A 303 -28.58 9.87 -18.30
N LYS A 304 -27.25 9.85 -18.30
CA LYS A 304 -26.39 10.86 -18.90
C LYS A 304 -25.55 10.24 -20.01
N ASN A 305 -25.12 11.05 -20.98
CA ASN A 305 -24.36 10.55 -22.12
C ASN A 305 -23.06 11.34 -22.33
N ALA A 306 -22.07 10.66 -22.87
CA ALA A 306 -20.86 11.26 -23.40
C ALA A 306 -20.55 10.76 -24.81
N VAL A 307 -20.04 11.62 -25.67
CA VAL A 307 -19.51 11.20 -26.98
C VAL A 307 -18.19 10.47 -26.73
N SER A 308 -18.06 9.23 -27.21
CA SER A 308 -16.91 8.35 -26.94
C SER A 308 -15.58 8.94 -27.42
N SER A 309 -14.48 8.65 -26.69
CA SER A 309 -13.15 9.19 -26.98
C SER A 309 -12.63 8.83 -28.37
N ASN A 310 -12.92 7.62 -28.89
CA ASN A 310 -12.51 7.24 -30.24
C ASN A 310 -13.21 8.10 -31.30
N LYS A 311 -14.53 8.34 -31.13
CA LYS A 311 -15.28 9.25 -32.00
C LYS A 311 -14.77 10.69 -31.87
N VAL A 312 -14.52 11.16 -30.64
CA VAL A 312 -13.94 12.47 -30.36
C VAL A 312 -12.62 12.65 -31.10
N LYS A 313 -11.69 11.70 -30.96
CA LYS A 313 -10.39 11.71 -31.64
C LYS A 313 -10.54 11.83 -33.15
N LYS A 314 -11.34 10.95 -33.75
CA LYS A 314 -11.54 10.89 -35.20
C LYS A 314 -12.08 12.20 -35.77
N VAL A 315 -13.10 12.77 -35.12
CA VAL A 315 -13.73 14.02 -35.56
C VAL A 315 -12.80 15.21 -35.32
N ALA A 316 -12.19 15.31 -34.14
CA ALA A 316 -11.31 16.42 -33.80
C ALA A 316 -10.07 16.46 -34.70
N ASP A 317 -9.43 15.31 -34.95
CA ASP A 317 -8.27 15.22 -35.84
C ASP A 317 -8.62 15.65 -37.27
N ALA A 318 -9.78 15.22 -37.79
CA ALA A 318 -10.24 15.63 -39.11
C ALA A 318 -10.52 17.14 -39.18
N ILE A 319 -11.16 17.72 -38.15
CA ILE A 319 -11.39 19.17 -38.06
C ILE A 319 -10.07 19.93 -37.99
N ILE A 320 -9.09 19.45 -37.22
CA ILE A 320 -7.78 20.09 -37.12
C ILE A 320 -7.05 20.06 -38.47
N ALA A 321 -7.10 18.93 -39.18
CA ALA A 321 -6.43 18.76 -40.46
C ALA A 321 -7.12 19.52 -41.61
N ASN A 322 -8.45 19.48 -41.67
CA ASN A 322 -9.22 19.87 -42.86
C ASN A 322 -10.17 21.05 -42.63
N GLY A 323 -10.36 21.49 -41.39
CA GLY A 323 -11.38 22.48 -40.99
C GLY A 323 -12.80 21.94 -40.89
N SER A 324 -13.03 20.68 -41.29
CA SER A 324 -14.35 20.02 -41.26
C SER A 324 -14.22 18.50 -41.09
N TYR A 325 -15.31 17.87 -40.66
CA TYR A 325 -15.47 16.42 -40.63
C TYR A 325 -16.65 16.03 -41.53
N ASP A 326 -16.47 14.95 -42.30
CA ASP A 326 -17.52 14.39 -43.13
C ASP A 326 -18.03 13.10 -42.48
N ASN A 327 -19.28 13.13 -42.01
CA ASN A 327 -19.90 11.97 -41.37
C ASN A 327 -20.33 10.92 -42.40
N ALA A 328 -19.92 9.67 -42.16
CA ALA A 328 -20.23 8.54 -43.02
C ALA A 328 -21.60 7.92 -42.68
N MET A 329 -22.42 7.65 -43.69
CA MET A 329 -23.77 7.11 -43.54
C MET A 329 -24.10 6.06 -44.60
N LEU A 330 -25.05 5.17 -44.29
CA LEU A 330 -25.65 4.30 -45.30
C LEU A 330 -26.28 5.15 -46.42
N PRO A 331 -26.16 4.73 -47.70
CA PRO A 331 -26.71 5.49 -48.83
C PRO A 331 -28.24 5.48 -48.82
N GLY A 332 -28.84 6.30 -49.67
CA GLY A 332 -30.30 6.33 -49.87
C GLY A 332 -31.07 6.90 -48.68
N THR A 333 -32.38 6.65 -48.64
CA THR A 333 -33.25 7.01 -47.53
C THR A 333 -33.84 5.76 -46.90
N TRP A 334 -33.91 5.76 -45.57
CA TRP A 334 -34.37 4.59 -44.84
C TRP A 334 -35.03 4.99 -43.52
N ILE A 335 -35.91 4.12 -43.03
CA ILE A 335 -36.43 4.17 -41.67
C ILE A 335 -36.14 2.80 -41.07
N MET A 336 -35.52 2.78 -39.90
CA MET A 336 -35.13 1.56 -39.21
C MET A 336 -35.63 1.58 -37.76
N ASN A 337 -36.00 0.40 -37.28
CA ASN A 337 -36.30 0.17 -35.88
C ASN A 337 -35.44 -0.97 -35.35
N ASP A 338 -35.24 -1.03 -34.05
CA ASP A 338 -34.68 -2.20 -33.40
C ASP A 338 -35.62 -3.40 -33.57
N LEU A 339 -35.03 -4.59 -33.70
CA LEU A 339 -35.79 -5.82 -33.80
C LEU A 339 -36.51 -6.08 -32.46
N THR A 340 -37.83 -6.17 -32.51
CA THR A 340 -38.63 -6.47 -31.32
C THR A 340 -38.83 -7.98 -31.14
N PRO A 341 -39.03 -8.46 -29.90
CA PRO A 341 -39.36 -9.86 -29.67
C PRO A 341 -40.59 -10.34 -30.46
N GLU A 342 -41.59 -9.48 -30.60
CA GLU A 342 -42.80 -9.75 -31.39
C GLU A 342 -42.46 -10.05 -32.85
N VAL A 343 -41.65 -9.21 -33.50
CA VAL A 343 -41.23 -9.42 -34.90
C VAL A 343 -40.36 -10.66 -35.03
N ALA A 344 -39.44 -10.89 -34.08
CA ALA A 344 -38.58 -12.09 -34.09
C ALA A 344 -39.40 -13.38 -34.02
N ILE A 345 -40.41 -13.45 -33.16
CA ILE A 345 -41.33 -14.60 -33.04
C ILE A 345 -42.13 -14.79 -34.33
N GLN A 346 -42.71 -13.72 -34.88
CA GLN A 346 -43.49 -13.78 -36.12
C GLN A 346 -42.67 -14.26 -37.33
N ARG A 347 -41.36 -14.00 -37.31
CA ARG A 347 -40.41 -14.38 -38.38
C ARG A 347 -39.66 -15.68 -38.07
N THR A 348 -39.96 -16.35 -36.96
CA THR A 348 -39.30 -17.59 -36.50
C THR A 348 -37.78 -17.44 -36.43
N LEU A 349 -37.32 -16.32 -35.86
CA LEU A 349 -35.89 -16.06 -35.67
C LEU A 349 -35.43 -16.59 -34.32
N ASP A 350 -34.18 -17.08 -34.27
CA ASP A 350 -33.55 -17.59 -33.04
C ASP A 350 -33.08 -16.48 -32.09
N SER A 351 -33.13 -15.22 -32.52
CA SER A 351 -32.61 -14.07 -31.79
C SER A 351 -33.51 -12.85 -31.94
N THR A 352 -33.56 -12.02 -30.90
CA THR A 352 -34.20 -10.69 -30.94
C THR A 352 -33.20 -9.57 -31.24
N PHE A 353 -31.96 -9.91 -31.58
CA PHE A 353 -30.92 -8.95 -31.91
C PHE A 353 -30.91 -8.59 -33.39
N GLY A 354 -30.74 -7.30 -33.65
CA GLY A 354 -30.67 -6.73 -34.97
C GLY A 354 -31.54 -5.48 -35.09
N CYS A 355 -31.61 -4.95 -36.29
CA CYS A 355 -32.51 -3.86 -36.65
C CYS A 355 -33.15 -4.13 -38.00
N ILE A 356 -34.37 -3.64 -38.20
CA ILE A 356 -35.21 -3.92 -39.36
C ILE A 356 -35.42 -2.67 -40.20
N PHE A 357 -35.28 -2.79 -41.53
CA PHE A 357 -35.68 -1.74 -42.47
C PHE A 357 -37.20 -1.67 -42.57
N ILE A 358 -37.81 -0.61 -42.02
CA ILE A 358 -39.24 -0.31 -42.16
C ILE A 358 -39.52 0.28 -43.54
N ARG A 359 -38.63 1.15 -44.02
CA ARG A 359 -38.66 1.73 -45.36
C ARG A 359 -37.24 1.84 -45.89
N VAL A 360 -37.09 1.69 -47.20
CA VAL A 360 -35.83 1.92 -47.88
C VAL A 360 -36.09 2.40 -49.31
N SER A 361 -35.29 3.36 -49.78
CA SER A 361 -35.31 3.86 -51.15
C SER A 361 -33.92 4.28 -51.57
N GLY A 362 -33.56 4.06 -52.84
CA GLY A 362 -32.26 4.46 -53.37
C GLY A 362 -31.08 3.60 -52.90
N ILE A 363 -31.32 2.42 -52.31
CA ILE A 363 -30.30 1.43 -51.95
C ILE A 363 -30.49 0.18 -52.79
N THR A 364 -29.48 -0.22 -53.56
CA THR A 364 -29.52 -1.47 -54.31
C THR A 364 -29.19 -2.65 -53.39
N GLY A 365 -29.94 -3.75 -53.52
CA GLY A 365 -29.68 -4.99 -52.77
C GLY A 365 -30.37 -5.08 -51.41
N VAL A 366 -30.90 -3.98 -50.89
CA VAL A 366 -31.69 -3.91 -49.64
C VAL A 366 -33.15 -3.59 -49.95
N GLN A 367 -34.08 -4.16 -49.19
CA GLN A 367 -35.52 -3.89 -49.29
C GLN A 367 -36.16 -3.73 -47.90
N ALA A 368 -37.39 -3.25 -47.87
CA ALA A 368 -38.18 -3.22 -46.63
C ALA A 368 -38.36 -4.64 -46.09
N ASP A 369 -38.45 -4.75 -44.77
CA ASP A 369 -38.47 -5.98 -43.96
C ASP A 369 -37.17 -6.78 -43.92
N ASP A 370 -36.08 -6.31 -44.54
CA ASP A 370 -34.77 -6.90 -44.29
C ASP A 370 -34.31 -6.60 -42.86
N ILE A 371 -33.81 -7.62 -42.18
CA ILE A 371 -33.30 -7.54 -40.81
C ILE A 371 -31.78 -7.61 -40.85
N ILE A 372 -31.12 -6.56 -40.39
CA ILE A 372 -29.67 -6.54 -40.23
C ILE A 372 -29.28 -7.24 -38.94
N THR A 373 -28.36 -8.20 -39.03
CA THR A 373 -27.84 -8.96 -37.89
C THR A 373 -26.36 -8.75 -37.65
N ALA A 374 -25.61 -8.28 -38.66
CA ALA A 374 -24.19 -7.94 -38.52
C ALA A 374 -23.74 -6.85 -39.52
N VAL A 375 -22.63 -6.19 -39.19
CA VAL A 375 -21.90 -5.27 -40.07
C VAL A 375 -20.42 -5.68 -40.10
N ASP A 376 -19.88 -5.90 -41.29
CA ASP A 376 -18.52 -6.41 -41.53
C ASP A 376 -18.19 -7.67 -40.70
N GLY A 377 -19.18 -8.57 -40.57
CA GLY A 377 -19.08 -9.80 -39.79
C GLY A 377 -19.20 -9.62 -38.27
N ILE A 378 -19.36 -8.38 -37.78
CA ILE A 378 -19.57 -8.09 -36.35
C ILE A 378 -21.07 -8.08 -36.07
N ALA A 379 -21.50 -9.01 -35.22
CA ALA A 379 -22.90 -9.08 -34.79
C ALA A 379 -23.36 -7.79 -34.09
N ILE A 380 -24.57 -7.35 -34.41
CA ILE A 380 -25.19 -6.17 -33.81
C ILE A 380 -26.39 -6.58 -32.95
N ARG A 381 -26.62 -5.88 -31.83
CA ARG A 381 -27.80 -6.09 -30.99
C ARG A 381 -28.98 -5.24 -31.43
N ASP A 382 -28.71 -4.04 -31.90
CA ASP A 382 -29.69 -3.01 -32.22
C ASP A 382 -29.13 -2.03 -33.28
N ALA A 383 -29.92 -1.05 -33.69
CA ALA A 383 -29.47 0.00 -34.61
C ALA A 383 -28.33 0.83 -34.01
N ALA A 384 -28.30 0.99 -32.68
CA ALA A 384 -27.25 1.74 -32.00
C ALA A 384 -25.86 1.10 -32.19
N ASP A 385 -25.76 -0.23 -32.10
CA ASP A 385 -24.51 -0.94 -32.39
C ASP A 385 -24.05 -0.72 -33.85
N LEU A 386 -24.96 -0.78 -34.83
CA LEU A 386 -24.65 -0.53 -36.26
C LEU A 386 -24.10 0.88 -36.50
N PHE A 387 -24.81 1.90 -36.04
CA PHE A 387 -24.40 3.29 -36.27
C PHE A 387 -23.22 3.71 -35.39
N SER A 388 -23.01 3.06 -34.25
CA SER A 388 -21.79 3.24 -33.45
C SER A 388 -20.58 2.67 -34.17
N TYR A 389 -20.71 1.48 -34.78
CA TYR A 389 -19.66 0.88 -35.59
C TYR A 389 -19.27 1.77 -36.79
N ILE A 390 -20.25 2.24 -37.55
CA ILE A 390 -19.99 3.13 -38.70
C ILE A 390 -19.29 4.41 -38.24
N ALA A 391 -19.82 5.07 -37.19
CA ALA A 391 -19.25 6.31 -36.68
C ALA A 391 -17.81 6.16 -36.21
N GLU A 392 -17.46 5.03 -35.59
CA GLU A 392 -16.11 4.77 -35.08
C GLU A 392 -15.14 4.33 -36.19
N TYR A 393 -15.51 3.31 -36.97
CA TYR A 393 -14.55 2.59 -37.80
C TYR A 393 -14.57 2.97 -39.29
N LYS A 394 -15.54 3.78 -39.74
CA LYS A 394 -15.74 4.03 -41.18
C LYS A 394 -15.75 5.51 -41.56
N SER A 395 -15.29 5.81 -42.76
CA SER A 395 -15.25 7.14 -43.35
C SER A 395 -16.07 7.18 -44.64
N VAL A 396 -16.36 8.38 -45.14
CA VAL A 396 -17.03 8.54 -46.43
C VAL A 396 -16.22 7.86 -47.53
N GLY A 397 -16.90 7.07 -48.36
CA GLY A 397 -16.28 6.26 -49.42
C GLY A 397 -15.87 4.85 -48.99
N ASP A 398 -15.82 4.55 -47.70
CA ASP A 398 -15.59 3.18 -47.23
C ASP A 398 -16.78 2.29 -47.57
N THR A 399 -16.53 0.99 -47.68
CA THR A 399 -17.58 -0.02 -47.85
C THR A 399 -17.87 -0.74 -46.54
N VAL A 400 -19.15 -1.01 -46.29
CA VAL A 400 -19.63 -1.88 -45.22
C VAL A 400 -20.40 -3.05 -45.82
N THR A 401 -20.23 -4.24 -45.27
CA THR A 401 -21.00 -5.44 -45.63
C THR A 401 -22.02 -5.71 -44.55
N LEU A 402 -23.29 -5.63 -44.91
CA LEU A 402 -24.40 -5.92 -44.01
C LEU A 402 -24.80 -7.39 -44.17
N SER A 403 -24.84 -8.13 -43.07
CA SER A 403 -25.47 -9.46 -43.03
C SER A 403 -26.96 -9.26 -42.72
N LEU A 404 -27.81 -9.74 -43.62
CA LEU A 404 -29.24 -9.55 -43.61
C LEU A 404 -29.99 -10.88 -43.51
N ILE A 405 -31.14 -10.86 -42.89
CA ILE A 405 -32.17 -11.90 -42.99
C ILE A 405 -33.34 -11.34 -43.79
N ARG A 406 -33.68 -12.01 -44.90
CA ARG A 406 -34.81 -11.65 -45.77
C ARG A 406 -35.93 -12.69 -45.68
N GLY A 407 -37.16 -12.21 -45.64
CA GLY A 407 -38.35 -13.05 -45.66
C GLY A 407 -38.43 -13.94 -44.42
N SER A 408 -38.49 -15.26 -44.62
CA SER A 408 -38.64 -16.27 -43.57
C SER A 408 -37.32 -16.92 -43.13
N GLY A 409 -36.17 -16.25 -43.34
CA GLY A 409 -34.87 -16.74 -42.84
C GLY A 409 -33.73 -16.79 -43.84
N THR A 410 -33.90 -16.30 -45.08
CA THR A 410 -32.81 -16.32 -46.07
C THR A 410 -31.71 -15.35 -45.65
N GLN A 411 -30.50 -15.86 -45.42
CA GLN A 411 -29.33 -15.03 -45.15
C GLN A 411 -28.74 -14.46 -46.44
N ILE A 412 -28.46 -13.16 -46.44
CA ILE A 412 -27.92 -12.42 -47.59
C ILE A 412 -26.85 -11.47 -47.08
N GLU A 413 -25.79 -11.27 -47.85
CA GLU A 413 -24.82 -10.20 -47.60
C GLU A 413 -24.96 -9.10 -48.66
N VAL A 414 -24.95 -7.85 -48.22
CA VAL A 414 -25.02 -6.69 -49.10
C VAL A 414 -23.92 -5.71 -48.75
N SER A 415 -23.03 -5.44 -49.70
CA SER A 415 -21.99 -4.42 -49.56
C SER A 415 -22.50 -3.06 -50.04
N LEU A 416 -22.37 -2.05 -49.18
CA LEU A 416 -22.79 -0.68 -49.44
C LEU A 416 -21.61 0.27 -49.27
N THR A 417 -21.40 1.16 -50.24
CA THR A 417 -20.46 2.28 -50.09
C THR A 417 -21.12 3.40 -49.29
N LEU A 418 -20.45 3.83 -48.22
CA LEU A 418 -20.90 4.89 -47.35
C LEU A 418 -20.75 6.25 -48.04
N LEU A 419 -21.77 7.08 -47.89
CA LEU A 419 -21.79 8.43 -48.43
C LEU A 419 -21.73 9.45 -47.30
N LYS A 420 -21.39 10.69 -47.65
CA LYS A 420 -21.57 11.82 -46.75
C LYS A 420 -23.05 11.95 -46.44
N GLY A 421 -23.40 11.93 -45.15
CA GLY A 421 -24.78 12.06 -44.71
C GLY A 421 -24.91 12.18 -43.20
N TRP A 422 -26.14 12.39 -42.76
CA TRP A 422 -26.49 12.58 -41.37
C TRP A 422 -27.67 11.67 -41.01
N LEU A 423 -27.83 11.37 -39.73
CA LEU A 423 -29.01 10.67 -39.24
C LEU A 423 -30.19 11.65 -39.30
N GLU A 424 -30.90 11.63 -40.43
CA GLU A 424 -32.09 12.46 -40.64
C GLU A 424 -33.21 12.09 -39.66
N ARG A 425 -34.13 13.05 -39.49
CA ARG A 425 -35.26 12.99 -38.55
C ARG A 425 -36.29 11.94 -38.91
#